data_AF-A0A3D3EZ54-F1
#
_entry.id   AF-A0A3D3EZ54-F1
#
_cell.length_a   1.000
_cell.length_b   1.000
_cell.length_c   1.000
_cell.angle_alpha   90.00
_cell.angle_beta   90.00
_cell.angle_gamma   90.00
#
_symmetry.space_group_name_H-M   'P 1'
#
loop_
_entity.id
_entity.type
_entity.pdbx_description
1 polymer ?
#
loop_
_entity_poly.entity_id
_entity_poly.type
_entity_poly.pdbx_seq_one_letter_code
_entity_poly.pdbx_strand_id
1 'polypeptide(L)'
;MKPLLTLILMLFCLITLSAEVRSLWVLPWDIKSPESIDRLISDAVQNHQNELLVEVRYRADALYTPQKAGFLYSNPEPRSYVLEEDGFDPLDYLIRQAHAHNLDVQAWVIVFNATPLKQELVANNYIYQNYPHWFTYDAQGRQMRSAEQFGYFIDPGIAEVQDYLLNVFSDIVSGYPELDGLHLDYIRYPDTKWGYHPRSVAGFEHA
;
A
#
# COMPACT_ATOMS: atom_id res chain seq x y z
N MET A 1 28.99 44.55 15.28
CA MET A 1 27.85 43.75 15.76
C MET A 1 26.66 43.74 14.80
N LYS A 2 26.16 44.89 14.32
CA LYS A 2 25.04 44.95 13.36
C LYS A 2 25.23 44.19 12.03
N PRO A 3 26.40 44.23 11.33
CA PRO A 3 26.54 43.54 10.04
C PRO A 3 26.61 42.01 10.17
N LEU A 4 27.13 41.50 11.28
CA LEU A 4 27.17 40.07 11.57
C LEU A 4 25.75 39.52 11.81
N LEU A 5 24.91 40.27 12.52
CA LEU A 5 23.52 39.90 12.76
C LEU A 5 22.70 39.90 11.45
N THR A 6 22.93 40.87 10.55
CA THR A 6 22.29 40.92 9.23
C THR A 6 22.73 39.76 8.33
N LEU A 7 24.01 39.39 8.35
CA LEU A 7 24.52 38.24 7.61
C LEU A 7 23.95 36.91 8.13
N ILE A 8 23.85 36.75 9.45
CA ILE A 8 23.23 35.58 10.09
C ILE A 8 21.74 35.51 9.74
N LEU A 9 21.01 36.63 9.73
CA LEU A 9 19.59 36.67 9.34
C LEU A 9 19.39 36.31 7.85
N MET A 10 20.27 36.79 6.96
CA MET A 10 20.25 36.42 5.53
C MET A 10 20.59 34.93 5.32
N LEU A 11 21.55 34.38 6.08
CA LEU A 11 21.83 32.95 6.07
C LEU A 11 20.62 32.14 6.57
N PHE A 12 19.94 32.59 7.63
CA PHE A 12 18.72 31.96 8.15
C PHE A 12 17.55 32.02 7.15
N CYS A 13 17.41 33.11 6.40
CA CYS A 13 16.42 33.25 5.34
C CYS A 13 16.73 32.40 4.09
N LEU A 14 18.00 32.06 3.86
CA LEU A 14 18.42 31.11 2.81
C LEU A 14 18.24 29.65 3.24
N ILE A 15 18.12 29.39 4.55
CA ILE A 15 17.75 28.09 5.13
C ILE A 15 16.22 28.06 5.36
N THR A 16 15.44 28.55 4.41
CA THR A 16 14.09 27.99 4.27
C THR A 16 14.31 26.54 3.89
N LEU A 17 14.22 25.66 4.89
CA LEU A 17 14.14 24.22 4.69
C LEU A 17 12.93 24.00 3.78
N SER A 18 13.17 23.95 2.47
CA SER A 18 12.11 23.67 1.50
C SER A 18 11.86 22.17 1.61
N ALA A 19 11.14 21.79 2.65
CA ALA A 19 10.55 20.46 2.82
C ALA A 19 9.40 20.29 1.82
N GLU A 20 9.69 20.56 0.54
CA GLU A 20 8.76 20.38 -0.54
C GLU A 20 8.74 18.90 -0.88
N VAL A 21 7.56 18.30 -0.78
CA VAL A 21 7.30 16.92 -1.17
C VAL A 21 6.77 16.94 -2.60
N ARG A 22 7.41 16.17 -3.49
CA ARG A 22 7.06 16.00 -4.91
C ARG A 22 7.01 14.50 -5.18
N SER A 23 5.88 13.92 -4.80
CA SER A 23 5.65 12.48 -4.86
C SER A 23 5.03 12.05 -6.18
N LEU A 24 5.41 10.87 -6.64
CA LEU A 24 4.78 10.16 -7.75
C LEU A 24 4.06 8.92 -7.22
N TRP A 25 2.77 8.79 -7.52
CA TRP A 25 2.07 7.51 -7.36
C TRP A 25 2.48 6.55 -8.46
N VAL A 26 2.92 5.36 -8.05
CA VAL A 26 3.46 4.31 -8.93
C VAL A 26 2.55 3.10 -8.86
N LEU A 27 2.08 2.64 -10.02
CA LEU A 27 1.11 1.56 -10.12
C LEU A 27 1.82 0.20 -10.20
N PRO A 28 1.12 -0.92 -9.92
CA PRO A 28 1.75 -2.24 -9.80
C PRO A 28 2.44 -2.69 -11.09
N TRP A 29 1.90 -2.29 -12.24
CA TRP A 29 2.46 -2.64 -13.55
C TRP A 29 3.71 -1.84 -13.93
N ASP A 30 4.04 -0.78 -13.18
CA ASP A 30 5.25 0.03 -13.39
C ASP A 30 6.47 -0.55 -12.65
N ILE A 31 6.26 -1.54 -11.78
CA ILE A 31 7.32 -2.21 -10.98
C ILE A 31 7.45 -3.71 -11.26
N LYS A 32 6.87 -4.19 -12.34
CA LYS A 32 6.77 -5.63 -12.65
C LYS A 32 8.10 -6.30 -13.03
N SER A 33 9.11 -5.52 -13.43
CA SER A 33 10.46 -5.97 -13.78
C SER A 33 11.55 -4.93 -13.42
N PRO A 34 12.83 -5.31 -13.33
CA PRO A 34 13.94 -4.37 -13.15
C PRO A 34 13.94 -3.23 -14.17
N GLU A 35 13.72 -3.53 -15.46
CA GLU A 35 13.74 -2.51 -16.53
C GLU A 35 12.58 -1.52 -16.42
N SER A 36 11.41 -1.97 -15.92
CA SER A 36 10.30 -1.04 -15.65
C SER A 36 10.63 -0.10 -14.49
N ILE A 37 11.29 -0.60 -13.45
CA ILE A 37 11.73 0.18 -12.30
C ILE A 37 12.82 1.18 -12.69
N ASP A 38 13.81 0.76 -13.49
CA ASP A 38 14.87 1.66 -13.94
C ASP A 38 14.32 2.83 -14.78
N ARG A 39 13.35 2.55 -15.66
CA ARG A 39 12.66 3.59 -16.42
C ARG A 39 11.87 4.53 -15.52
N LEU A 40 11.08 3.98 -14.59
CA LEU A 40 10.33 4.75 -13.60
C LEU A 40 11.25 5.71 -12.82
N ILE A 41 12.38 5.22 -12.31
CA ILE A 41 13.34 6.03 -11.54
C ILE A 41 13.94 7.12 -12.43
N SER A 42 14.37 6.76 -13.64
CA SER A 42 14.89 7.74 -14.61
C SER A 42 13.87 8.86 -14.86
N ASP A 43 12.60 8.51 -15.08
CA ASP A 43 11.54 9.48 -15.33
C ASP A 43 11.27 10.35 -14.08
N ALA A 44 11.24 9.75 -12.89
CA ALA A 44 11.07 10.48 -11.63
C ALA A 44 12.19 11.51 -11.41
N VAL A 45 13.46 11.11 -11.63
CA VAL A 45 14.62 12.00 -11.52
C VAL A 45 14.56 13.12 -12.57
N GLN A 46 14.26 12.80 -13.83
CA GLN A 46 14.15 13.79 -14.90
C GLN A 46 13.05 14.82 -14.63
N ASN A 47 11.97 14.43 -13.95
CA ASN A 47 10.86 15.29 -13.56
C ASN A 47 11.01 15.87 -12.15
N HIS A 48 12.22 15.80 -11.56
CA HIS A 48 12.55 16.38 -10.25
C HIS A 48 11.68 15.89 -9.08
N GLN A 49 11.11 14.69 -9.16
CA GLN A 49 10.42 14.06 -8.03
C GLN A 49 11.42 13.71 -6.92
N ASN A 50 10.96 13.60 -5.69
CA ASN A 50 11.79 13.19 -4.54
C ASN A 50 11.22 12.03 -3.74
N GLU A 51 10.01 11.57 -4.08
CA GLU A 51 9.35 10.48 -3.38
C GLU A 51 8.53 9.61 -4.35
N LEU A 52 8.55 8.30 -4.13
CA LEU A 52 7.74 7.32 -4.85
C LEU A 52 6.76 6.66 -3.87
N LEU A 53 5.46 6.80 -4.15
CA LEU A 53 4.39 6.11 -3.44
C LEU A 53 4.01 4.87 -4.24
N VAL A 54 4.57 3.72 -3.87
CA VAL A 54 4.58 2.55 -4.76
C VAL A 54 3.62 1.48 -4.34
N GLU A 55 2.67 1.13 -5.20
CA GLU A 55 1.63 0.16 -4.90
C GLU A 55 2.20 -1.26 -4.83
N VAL A 56 2.57 -1.70 -3.62
CA VAL A 56 3.20 -3.00 -3.37
C VAL A 56 2.22 -4.06 -2.91
N ARG A 57 1.07 -3.65 -2.36
CA ARG A 57 -0.07 -4.51 -2.05
C ARG A 57 -1.28 -4.02 -2.83
N TYR A 58 -1.63 -4.72 -3.91
CA TYR A 58 -2.67 -4.26 -4.83
C TYR A 58 -4.06 -4.81 -4.45
N ARG A 59 -4.25 -6.13 -4.50
CA ARG A 59 -5.54 -6.80 -4.26
C ARG A 59 -5.37 -7.99 -3.33
N ALA A 60 -4.83 -7.71 -2.14
CA ALA A 60 -4.39 -8.72 -1.18
C ALA A 60 -3.38 -9.72 -1.79
N ASP A 61 -2.46 -9.18 -2.58
CA ASP A 61 -1.38 -9.88 -3.25
C ASP A 61 -0.11 -9.01 -3.25
N ALA A 62 1.05 -9.67 -3.23
CA ALA A 62 2.33 -9.04 -2.90
C ALA A 62 3.22 -8.82 -4.14
N LEU A 63 3.55 -7.55 -4.42
CA LEU A 63 4.66 -7.12 -5.29
C LEU A 63 5.96 -6.94 -4.48
N TYR A 64 6.12 -7.76 -3.45
CA TYR A 64 7.24 -7.85 -2.53
C TYR A 64 7.32 -9.29 -2.04
N THR A 65 8.40 -9.69 -1.37
CA THR A 65 8.56 -11.03 -0.80
C THR A 65 7.92 -11.08 0.59
N PRO A 66 6.79 -11.80 0.78
CA PRO A 66 6.21 -11.97 2.10
C PRO A 66 7.18 -12.74 3.02
N GLN A 67 7.13 -12.48 4.33
CA GLN A 67 7.93 -13.18 5.34
C GLN A 67 9.44 -13.03 5.13
N LYS A 68 9.88 -11.91 4.53
CA LYS A 68 11.29 -11.62 4.24
C LYS A 68 12.15 -11.53 5.50
N ALA A 69 11.60 -10.98 6.59
CA ALA A 69 12.25 -10.93 7.92
C ALA A 69 11.96 -12.17 8.79
N GLY A 70 11.40 -13.23 8.22
CA GLY A 70 10.97 -14.44 8.92
C GLY A 70 9.49 -14.41 9.32
N PHE A 71 9.13 -15.18 10.35
CA PHE A 71 7.74 -15.51 10.67
C PHE A 71 7.19 -14.75 11.89
N LEU A 72 7.77 -13.60 12.24
CA LEU A 72 7.30 -12.81 13.39
C LEU A 72 5.88 -12.29 13.17
N TYR A 73 5.57 -11.88 11.93
CA TYR A 73 4.25 -11.43 11.51
C TYR A 73 3.77 -12.34 10.38
N SER A 74 2.58 -12.93 10.55
CA SER A 74 2.06 -13.86 9.54
C SER A 74 1.56 -13.10 8.32
N ASN A 75 2.18 -13.35 7.18
CA ASN A 75 1.73 -12.81 5.89
C ASN A 75 1.53 -13.94 4.88
N PRO A 76 0.30 -14.46 4.75
CA PRO A 76 -0.01 -15.55 3.83
C PRO A 76 -0.38 -15.06 2.42
N GLU A 77 -0.19 -13.77 2.11
CA GLU A 77 -0.56 -13.23 0.79
C GLU A 77 0.29 -13.86 -0.31
N PRO A 78 -0.33 -14.28 -1.43
CA PRO A 78 0.40 -14.81 -2.57
C PRO A 78 1.17 -13.69 -3.27
N ARG A 79 2.17 -14.08 -4.06
CA ARG A 79 2.80 -13.16 -5.03
C ARG A 79 1.76 -12.65 -6.02
N SER A 80 1.84 -11.37 -6.36
CA SER A 80 0.89 -10.72 -7.25
C SER A 80 0.90 -11.32 -8.65
N TYR A 81 -0.28 -11.45 -9.25
CA TYR A 81 -0.45 -11.88 -10.64
C TYR A 81 0.10 -10.87 -11.66
N VAL A 82 0.50 -9.67 -11.22
CA VAL A 82 1.08 -8.62 -12.06
C VAL A 82 2.56 -8.88 -12.37
N LEU A 83 3.24 -9.69 -11.55
CA LEU A 83 4.66 -9.99 -11.72
C LEU A 83 4.90 -10.85 -12.96
N GLU A 84 5.95 -10.50 -13.71
CA GLU A 84 6.32 -11.24 -14.94
C GLU A 84 7.38 -12.31 -14.67
N GLU A 85 8.12 -12.20 -13.56
CA GLU A 85 9.26 -13.06 -13.23
C GLU A 85 9.11 -13.74 -11.87
N ASP A 86 9.30 -15.06 -11.85
CA ASP A 86 9.33 -15.83 -10.61
C ASP A 86 10.56 -15.48 -9.76
N GLY A 87 10.35 -15.26 -8.46
CA GLY A 87 11.42 -14.99 -7.50
C GLY A 87 11.96 -13.55 -7.52
N PHE A 88 11.50 -12.69 -8.42
CA PHE A 88 11.83 -11.27 -8.40
C PHE A 88 11.16 -10.57 -7.20
N ASP A 89 11.90 -9.71 -6.50
CA ASP A 89 11.41 -8.89 -5.39
C ASP A 89 11.43 -7.41 -5.80
N PRO A 90 10.34 -6.89 -6.38
CA PRO A 90 10.28 -5.52 -6.88
C PRO A 90 10.57 -4.49 -5.81
N LEU A 91 10.00 -4.64 -4.61
CA LEU A 91 10.18 -3.67 -3.52
C LEU A 91 11.64 -3.60 -3.08
N ASP A 92 12.33 -4.74 -2.93
CA ASP A 92 13.76 -4.77 -2.60
C ASP A 92 14.62 -4.06 -3.66
N TYR A 93 14.36 -4.39 -4.92
CA TYR A 93 15.10 -3.82 -6.04
C TYR A 93 14.86 -2.31 -6.14
N LEU A 94 13.59 -1.90 -6.07
CA LEU A 94 13.16 -0.51 -6.15
C LEU A 94 13.78 0.35 -5.05
N ILE A 95 13.71 -0.08 -3.78
CA ILE A 95 14.30 0.68 -2.65
C ILE A 95 15.79 0.95 -2.92
N ARG A 96 16.55 -0.10 -3.29
CA ARG A 96 17.98 0.04 -3.56
C ARG A 96 18.29 0.99 -4.72
N GLN A 97 17.53 0.91 -5.82
CA GLN A 97 17.75 1.79 -6.96
C GLN A 97 17.30 3.22 -6.67
N ALA A 98 16.13 3.42 -6.07
CA ALA A 98 15.57 4.73 -5.76
C ALA A 98 16.46 5.52 -4.79
N HIS A 99 16.94 4.87 -3.73
CA HIS A 99 17.86 5.47 -2.76
C HIS A 99 19.19 5.91 -3.38
N ALA A 100 19.72 5.16 -4.36
CA ALA A 100 20.92 5.57 -5.09
C ALA A 100 20.72 6.89 -5.87
N HIS A 101 19.48 7.30 -6.10
CA HIS A 101 19.07 8.52 -6.77
C HIS A 101 18.46 9.58 -5.83
N ASN A 102 18.52 9.37 -4.50
CA ASN A 102 17.90 10.24 -3.48
C ASN A 102 16.37 10.37 -3.65
N LEU A 103 15.70 9.28 -4.01
CA LEU A 103 14.25 9.16 -4.02
C LEU A 103 13.82 8.36 -2.79
N ASP A 104 12.94 8.92 -1.97
CA ASP A 104 12.30 8.19 -0.87
C ASP A 104 11.26 7.21 -1.43
N VAL A 105 11.09 6.07 -0.77
CA VAL A 105 10.14 5.02 -1.18
C VAL A 105 9.16 4.74 -0.05
N GLN A 106 7.89 5.06 -0.28
CA GLN A 106 6.79 4.60 0.58
C GLN A 106 6.07 3.40 -0.05
N ALA A 107 5.83 2.36 0.74
CA ALA A 107 5.00 1.25 0.35
C ALA A 107 3.53 1.68 0.39
N TRP A 108 2.94 1.91 -0.78
CA TRP A 108 1.51 2.09 -0.93
C TRP A 108 0.80 0.73 -0.86
N VAL A 109 -0.09 0.62 0.13
CA VAL A 109 -0.90 -0.58 0.37
C VAL A 109 -2.38 -0.23 0.27
N ILE A 110 -3.09 -0.98 -0.57
CA ILE A 110 -4.54 -0.99 -0.56
C ILE A 110 -4.97 -1.72 0.71
N VAL A 111 -5.83 -1.14 1.54
CA VAL A 111 -6.17 -1.69 2.86
C VAL A 111 -7.37 -2.63 2.78
N PHE A 112 -8.58 -2.12 2.49
CA PHE A 112 -9.81 -2.92 2.56
C PHE A 112 -10.32 -3.44 1.22
N ASN A 113 -9.88 -2.90 0.07
CA ASN A 113 -10.31 -3.38 -1.24
C ASN A 113 -9.51 -4.61 -1.67
N ALA A 114 -10.09 -5.80 -1.47
CA ALA A 114 -9.34 -7.05 -1.43
C ALA A 114 -9.24 -7.79 -2.76
N THR A 115 -10.05 -7.46 -3.77
CA THR A 115 -10.10 -8.27 -5.01
C THR A 115 -10.02 -7.43 -6.28
N PRO A 116 -9.51 -7.99 -7.39
CA PRO A 116 -9.66 -7.39 -8.71
C PRO A 116 -11.14 -7.35 -9.17
N LEU A 117 -11.38 -6.67 -10.30
CA LEU A 117 -12.69 -6.65 -10.98
C LEU A 117 -12.93 -7.91 -11.86
N LYS A 118 -11.86 -8.43 -12.46
CA LYS A 118 -11.92 -9.58 -13.38
C LYS A 118 -12.29 -10.84 -12.61
N GLN A 119 -13.40 -11.50 -12.99
CA GLN A 119 -13.97 -12.61 -12.23
C GLN A 119 -13.02 -13.82 -12.16
N GLU A 120 -12.26 -14.06 -13.21
CA GLU A 120 -11.24 -15.11 -13.25
C GLU A 120 -10.10 -14.87 -12.25
N LEU A 121 -9.79 -13.60 -11.94
CA LEU A 121 -8.81 -13.27 -10.91
C LEU A 121 -9.42 -13.29 -9.51
N VAL A 122 -10.68 -12.88 -9.36
CA VAL A 122 -11.44 -13.01 -8.11
C VAL A 122 -11.50 -14.47 -7.67
N ALA A 123 -11.79 -15.38 -8.58
CA ALA A 123 -11.88 -16.81 -8.29
C ALA A 123 -10.56 -17.40 -7.73
N ASN A 124 -9.42 -16.77 -8.03
CA ASN A 124 -8.09 -17.17 -7.56
C ASN A 124 -7.54 -16.27 -6.44
N ASN A 125 -8.31 -15.29 -5.97
CA ASN A 125 -7.87 -14.36 -4.94
C ASN A 125 -7.87 -15.02 -3.55
N TYR A 126 -6.78 -14.81 -2.79
CA TYR A 126 -6.56 -15.45 -1.50
C TYR A 126 -7.65 -15.11 -0.47
N ILE A 127 -7.99 -13.83 -0.32
CA ILE A 127 -9.04 -13.41 0.64
C ILE A 127 -10.40 -13.95 0.22
N TYR A 128 -10.72 -13.92 -1.07
CA TYR A 128 -11.99 -14.43 -1.59
C TYR A 128 -12.17 -15.94 -1.32
N GLN A 129 -11.11 -16.73 -1.47
CA GLN A 129 -11.18 -18.18 -1.24
C GLN A 129 -11.20 -18.55 0.25
N ASN A 130 -10.40 -17.85 1.07
CA ASN A 130 -10.16 -18.27 2.46
C ASN A 130 -11.04 -17.53 3.47
N TYR A 131 -11.43 -16.29 3.17
CA TYR A 131 -12.18 -15.42 4.07
C TYR A 131 -13.37 -14.74 3.40
N PRO A 132 -14.25 -15.47 2.66
CA PRO A 132 -15.41 -14.85 2.02
C PRO A 132 -16.38 -14.23 3.03
N HIS A 133 -16.34 -14.67 4.29
CA HIS A 133 -17.15 -14.12 5.38
C HIS A 133 -16.63 -12.77 5.90
N TRP A 134 -15.51 -12.24 5.39
CA TRP A 134 -15.03 -10.90 5.76
C TRP A 134 -15.64 -9.80 4.91
N PHE A 135 -16.26 -10.11 3.77
CA PHE A 135 -16.75 -9.06 2.88
C PHE A 135 -17.95 -8.33 3.45
N THR A 136 -17.98 -7.01 3.25
CA THR A 136 -19.01 -6.13 3.78
C THR A 136 -20.40 -6.41 3.19
N TYR A 137 -21.42 -5.92 3.91
CA TYR A 137 -22.83 -6.08 3.58
C TYR A 137 -23.51 -4.72 3.49
N ASP A 138 -24.62 -4.66 2.76
CA ASP A 138 -25.55 -3.52 2.83
C ASP A 138 -26.58 -3.68 3.96
N ALA A 139 -27.32 -2.61 4.23
CA ALA A 139 -28.33 -2.56 5.29
C ALA A 139 -29.50 -3.55 5.12
N GLN A 140 -29.64 -4.17 3.94
CA GLN A 140 -30.64 -5.22 3.68
C GLN A 140 -30.07 -6.63 3.93
N GLY A 141 -28.83 -6.73 4.42
CA GLY A 141 -28.16 -8.01 4.65
C GLY A 141 -27.66 -8.67 3.38
N ARG A 142 -27.52 -7.93 2.27
CA ARG A 142 -26.94 -8.46 1.04
C ARG A 142 -25.43 -8.22 1.05
N GLN A 143 -24.68 -9.30 0.90
CA GLN A 143 -23.23 -9.22 0.76
C GLN A 143 -22.84 -8.48 -0.53
N MET A 144 -21.79 -7.67 -0.45
CA MET A 144 -21.22 -6.95 -1.58
C MET A 144 -20.84 -7.89 -2.73
N ARG A 145 -20.91 -7.42 -3.98
CA ARG A 145 -20.36 -8.10 -5.17
C ARG A 145 -19.21 -7.28 -5.76
N SER A 146 -18.20 -7.94 -6.34
CA SER A 146 -17.00 -7.26 -6.87
C SER A 146 -17.27 -6.15 -7.89
N ALA A 147 -18.33 -6.29 -8.70
CA ALA A 147 -18.65 -5.31 -9.74
C ALA A 147 -19.16 -3.96 -9.21
N GLU A 148 -19.51 -3.85 -7.92
CA GLU A 148 -20.14 -2.64 -7.37
C GLU A 148 -19.14 -1.48 -7.12
N GLN A 149 -17.91 -1.76 -6.65
CA GLN A 149 -16.92 -0.72 -6.31
C GLN A 149 -15.47 -1.17 -6.57
N PHE A 150 -15.15 -1.64 -7.77
CA PHE A 150 -13.79 -2.02 -8.16
C PHE A 150 -13.20 -3.22 -7.39
N GLY A 151 -14.04 -4.12 -6.84
CA GLY A 151 -13.60 -5.27 -6.04
C GLY A 151 -14.50 -5.51 -4.84
N TYR A 152 -14.33 -6.65 -4.18
CA TYR A 152 -14.93 -6.89 -2.86
C TYR A 152 -14.11 -6.17 -1.79
N PHE A 153 -14.79 -5.56 -0.82
CA PHE A 153 -14.14 -4.97 0.35
C PHE A 153 -14.35 -5.84 1.58
N ILE A 154 -13.27 -6.07 2.31
CA ILE A 154 -13.33 -6.66 3.65
C ILE A 154 -13.75 -5.60 4.66
N ASP A 155 -14.52 -6.01 5.67
CA ASP A 155 -15.14 -5.07 6.60
C ASP A 155 -14.20 -4.70 7.76
N PRO A 156 -13.84 -3.42 7.95
CA PRO A 156 -12.95 -2.99 9.02
C PRO A 156 -13.53 -3.21 10.43
N GLY A 157 -14.84 -3.41 10.58
CA GLY A 157 -15.46 -3.69 11.88
C GLY A 157 -15.22 -5.12 12.38
N ILE A 158 -14.55 -5.98 11.60
CA ILE A 158 -14.18 -7.34 11.98
C ILE A 158 -12.76 -7.33 12.58
N ALA A 159 -12.60 -7.75 13.83
CA ALA A 159 -11.31 -7.75 14.52
C ALA A 159 -10.23 -8.57 13.79
N GLU A 160 -10.59 -9.72 13.23
CA GLU A 160 -9.69 -10.58 12.48
C GLU A 160 -9.18 -9.92 11.18
N VAL A 161 -9.97 -9.04 10.57
CA VAL A 161 -9.52 -8.23 9.42
C VAL A 161 -8.44 -7.26 9.86
N GLN A 162 -8.61 -6.62 11.02
CA GLN A 162 -7.63 -5.69 11.58
C GLN A 162 -6.33 -6.42 11.94
N ASP A 163 -6.42 -7.55 12.65
CA ASP A 163 -5.26 -8.37 13.03
C ASP A 163 -4.52 -8.89 11.80
N TYR A 164 -5.23 -9.33 10.77
CA TYR A 164 -4.64 -9.76 9.51
C TYR A 164 -3.85 -8.64 8.83
N LEU A 165 -4.47 -7.47 8.65
CA LEU A 165 -3.83 -6.33 7.99
C LEU A 165 -2.65 -5.79 8.78
N LEU A 166 -2.75 -5.73 10.12
CA LEU A 166 -1.64 -5.34 10.98
C LEU A 166 -0.45 -6.30 10.83
N ASN A 167 -0.69 -7.61 10.73
CA ASN A 167 0.38 -8.57 10.47
C ASN A 167 1.00 -8.39 9.08
N VAL A 168 0.19 -8.22 8.03
CA VAL A 168 0.69 -7.98 6.67
C VAL A 168 1.54 -6.70 6.62
N PHE A 169 1.06 -5.61 7.21
CA PHE A 169 1.82 -4.35 7.22
C PHE A 169 3.08 -4.44 8.08
N SER A 170 3.03 -5.15 9.21
CA SER A 170 4.19 -5.40 10.06
C SER A 170 5.24 -6.27 9.36
N ASP A 171 4.81 -7.27 8.59
CA ASP A 171 5.69 -8.08 7.74
C ASP A 171 6.42 -7.23 6.69
N ILE A 172 5.70 -6.32 6.01
CA ILE A 172 6.32 -5.38 5.06
C ILE A 172 7.37 -4.51 5.76
N VAL A 173 6.99 -3.76 6.80
CA VAL A 173 7.92 -2.80 7.42
C VAL A 173 9.10 -3.48 8.12
N SER A 174 8.94 -4.71 8.62
CA SER A 174 10.05 -5.48 9.21
C SER A 174 10.94 -6.14 8.16
N GLY A 175 10.36 -6.55 7.03
CA GLY A 175 11.09 -7.14 5.88
C GLY A 175 11.97 -6.15 5.14
N TYR A 176 11.62 -4.86 5.17
CA TYR A 176 12.28 -3.80 4.41
C TYR A 176 12.67 -2.63 5.34
N PRO A 177 13.76 -2.75 6.10
CA PRO A 177 14.16 -1.73 7.09
C PRO A 177 14.58 -0.38 6.48
N GLU A 178 14.94 -0.37 5.20
CA GLU A 178 15.27 0.85 4.44
C GLU A 178 14.02 1.49 3.80
N LEU A 179 12.81 0.99 4.07
CA LEU A 179 11.59 1.61 3.56
C LEU A 179 11.31 2.93 4.29
N ASP A 180 11.06 4.01 3.55
CA ASP A 180 10.91 5.36 4.13
C ASP A 180 9.51 5.60 4.71
N GLY A 181 8.51 4.84 4.28
CA GLY A 181 7.16 4.97 4.82
C GLY A 181 6.15 3.93 4.35
N LEU A 182 4.96 3.98 4.93
CA LEU A 182 3.80 3.18 4.56
C LEU A 182 2.64 4.12 4.21
N HIS A 183 2.12 4.02 2.99
CA HIS A 183 1.03 4.83 2.48
C HIS A 183 -0.26 4.01 2.41
N LEU A 184 -1.25 4.33 3.25
CA LEU A 184 -2.50 3.59 3.34
C LEU A 184 -3.56 4.17 2.38
N ASP A 185 -4.03 3.37 1.43
CA ASP A 185 -5.14 3.74 0.55
C ASP A 185 -6.30 2.73 0.68
N TYR A 186 -7.49 3.12 0.23
CA TYR A 186 -8.73 2.37 0.41
C TYR A 186 -8.97 1.98 1.88
N ILE A 187 -8.51 2.82 2.80
CA ILE A 187 -8.83 2.77 4.23
C ILE A 187 -10.22 3.39 4.51
N ARG A 188 -11.22 2.89 3.80
CA ARG A 188 -12.61 3.37 3.83
C ARG A 188 -13.58 2.26 3.48
N TYR A 189 -14.85 2.44 3.85
CA TYR A 189 -15.93 1.67 3.24
C TYR A 189 -16.08 2.05 1.75
N PRO A 190 -16.57 1.14 0.90
CA PRO A 190 -16.68 1.39 -0.54
C PRO A 190 -17.56 2.59 -0.89
N ASP A 191 -18.67 2.76 -0.17
CA ASP A 191 -19.61 3.89 -0.25
C ASP A 191 -20.55 3.85 0.98
N THR A 192 -21.55 4.74 1.03
CA THR A 192 -22.48 4.90 2.16
C THR A 192 -23.49 3.76 2.36
N LYS A 193 -23.64 2.86 1.38
CA LYS A 193 -24.56 1.71 1.45
C LYS A 193 -23.96 0.54 2.21
N TRP A 194 -22.64 0.47 2.32
CA TRP A 194 -21.89 -0.65 2.90
C TRP A 194 -21.53 -0.41 4.37
N GLY A 195 -20.94 -1.41 5.01
CA GLY A 195 -20.55 -1.39 6.42
C GLY A 195 -21.55 -2.02 7.38
N TYR A 196 -22.56 -2.72 6.86
CA TYR A 196 -23.59 -3.40 7.65
C TYR A 196 -23.26 -4.89 7.85
N HIS A 197 -21.97 -5.26 7.84
CA HIS A 197 -21.59 -6.63 8.16
C HIS A 197 -22.15 -6.99 9.56
N PRO A 198 -22.79 -8.16 9.75
CA PRO A 198 -23.48 -8.47 11.01
C PRO A 198 -22.62 -8.32 12.26
N ARG A 199 -21.33 -8.69 12.17
CA ARG A 199 -20.37 -8.51 13.27
C ARG A 199 -20.03 -7.05 13.55
N SER A 200 -19.94 -6.21 12.52
CA SER A 200 -19.67 -4.78 12.65
C SER A 200 -20.86 -4.06 13.29
N VAL A 201 -22.09 -4.40 12.86
CA VAL A 201 -23.33 -3.89 13.46
C VAL A 201 -23.46 -4.32 14.91
N ALA A 202 -23.26 -5.61 15.21
CA ALA A 202 -23.30 -6.11 16.58
C ALA A 202 -22.24 -5.45 17.48
N GLY A 203 -21.06 -5.12 16.94
CA GLY A 203 -20.05 -4.35 17.66
C GLY A 203 -20.50 -2.93 17.97
N PHE A 204 -21.11 -2.24 16.99
CA PHE A 204 -21.65 -0.89 17.17
C PHE A 204 -22.81 -0.84 18.18
N GLU A 205 -23.73 -1.79 18.14
CA GLU A 205 -24.91 -1.82 19.03
C GLU A 205 -24.56 -2.12 20.50
N HIS A 206 -23.41 -2.73 20.75
CA HIS A 206 -22.93 -3.09 22.09
C HIS A 206 -21.79 -2.19 22.60
N ALA A 207 -21.39 -1.15 21.85
CA ALA A 207 -20.33 -0.20 22.21
C ALA A 207 -20.80 0.91 23.16
#